data_AF-A0A370FFV4-F1
#
_entry.id   AF-A0A370FFV4-F1
#
_cell.length_a   1.000
_cell.length_b   1.000
_cell.length_c   1.000
_cell.angle_alpha   90.00
_cell.angle_beta   90.00
_cell.angle_gamma   90.00
#
_symmetry.space_group_name_H-M   'P 1'
#
loop_
_entity.id
_entity.type
_entity.pdbx_description
1 polymer ?
#
loop_
_entity_poly.entity_id
_entity_poly.type
_entity_poly.pdbx_seq_one_letter_code
_entity_poly.pdbx_strand_id
1 'polypeptide(L)'
;MPTELPDKHGESDDPRYPSPRQLRQAIAFVIDLVLHIAVGVVGMIVCLDIPAVSDWAPLALPIGWILASLLQRVVAQRIFHTTVGKALTGVCVIRPSDGQWPTTGCLLKWWLIGAFDVVGTFTDSTWLGDYDDSPAVVRRRDVTLP
;
A
#
# COMPACT_ATOMS: atom_id res chain seq x y z
N MET A 1 12.88 -23.33 -24.32
CA MET A 1 13.74 -23.44 -23.12
C MET A 1 12.80 -23.28 -21.93
N PRO A 2 12.78 -24.18 -20.93
CA PRO A 2 12.06 -23.89 -19.69
C PRO A 2 12.68 -22.62 -19.12
N THR A 3 11.92 -21.53 -19.03
CA THR A 3 12.34 -20.35 -18.30
C THR A 3 12.47 -20.78 -16.85
N GLU A 4 13.69 -20.69 -16.32
CA GLU A 4 13.94 -20.84 -14.89
C GLU A 4 13.02 -19.88 -14.14
N LEU A 5 12.34 -20.39 -13.12
CA LEU A 5 11.42 -19.56 -12.34
C LEU A 5 12.24 -18.55 -11.54
N PRO A 6 11.85 -17.27 -11.48
CA PRO A 6 12.54 -16.32 -10.64
C PRO A 6 12.49 -16.74 -9.17
N ASP A 7 13.58 -16.49 -8.44
CA ASP A 7 13.70 -16.80 -7.01
C ASP A 7 12.61 -16.12 -6.19
N LYS A 8 12.23 -14.88 -6.56
CA LYS A 8 11.17 -14.12 -5.90
C LYS A 8 9.84 -14.24 -6.63
N HIS A 9 8.79 -14.48 -5.86
CA HIS A 9 7.43 -14.43 -6.35
C HIS A 9 6.99 -13.00 -6.69
N GLY A 10 6.42 -12.84 -7.88
CA GLY A 10 5.83 -11.58 -8.30
C GLY A 10 6.86 -10.58 -8.84
N GLU A 11 7.98 -11.07 -9.35
CA GLU A 11 8.84 -10.29 -10.25
C GLU A 11 8.14 -10.00 -11.58
N SER A 12 8.65 -9.04 -12.34
CA SER A 12 7.97 -8.51 -13.54
C SER A 12 7.84 -9.53 -14.68
N ASP A 13 8.77 -10.47 -14.75
CA ASP A 13 8.88 -11.56 -15.72
C ASP A 13 8.48 -12.93 -15.14
N ASP A 14 7.99 -12.96 -13.89
CA ASP A 14 7.55 -14.18 -13.23
C ASP A 14 6.35 -14.81 -13.97
N PRO A 15 6.53 -15.99 -14.61
CA PRO A 15 5.47 -16.63 -15.39
C PRO A 15 4.32 -17.13 -14.51
N ARG A 16 4.50 -17.22 -13.18
CA ARG A 16 3.42 -17.54 -12.22
C ARG A 16 2.38 -16.41 -12.16
N TYR A 17 2.75 -15.17 -12.48
CA TYR A 17 1.88 -13.99 -12.38
C TYR A 17 1.88 -13.17 -13.70
N PRO A 18 1.37 -13.74 -14.80
CA PRO A 18 1.59 -13.23 -16.15
C PRO A 18 0.84 -11.92 -16.48
N SER A 19 -0.09 -11.49 -15.63
CA SER A 19 -0.97 -10.37 -15.97
C SER A 19 -0.30 -9.00 -15.75
N PRO A 20 -0.47 -8.04 -16.69
CA PRO A 20 0.02 -6.68 -16.51
C PRO A 20 -0.70 -5.99 -15.35
N ARG A 21 0.09 -5.26 -14.54
CA ARG A 21 -0.33 -4.77 -13.22
C ARG A 21 0.17 -3.38 -12.83
N GLN A 22 1.21 -2.84 -13.47
CA GLN A 22 1.78 -1.53 -13.10
C GLN A 22 0.73 -0.41 -13.11
N LEU A 23 -0.04 -0.28 -14.19
CA LEU A 23 -1.11 0.74 -14.27
C LEU A 23 -2.18 0.55 -13.20
N ARG A 24 -2.53 -0.70 -12.87
CA ARG A 24 -3.54 -1.02 -11.84
C ARG A 24 -3.05 -0.71 -10.44
N GLN A 25 -1.76 -0.96 -10.19
CA GLN A 25 -1.09 -0.59 -8.96
C GLN A 25 -1.03 0.93 -8.81
N ALA A 26 -0.68 1.66 -9.87
CA ALA A 26 -0.65 3.13 -9.86
C ALA A 26 -2.05 3.71 -9.57
N ILE A 27 -3.08 3.23 -10.26
CA ILE A 27 -4.47 3.66 -10.02
C ILE A 27 -4.91 3.30 -8.59
N ALA A 28 -4.60 2.08 -8.11
CA ALA A 28 -4.93 1.68 -6.74
C ALA A 28 -4.28 2.60 -5.70
N PHE A 29 -3.01 2.97 -5.92
CA PHE A 29 -2.30 3.90 -5.05
C PHE A 29 -2.97 5.27 -5.02
N VAL A 30 -3.33 5.83 -6.18
CA VAL A 30 -4.01 7.14 -6.26
C VAL A 30 -5.36 7.09 -5.52
N ILE A 31 -6.14 6.02 -5.71
CA ILE A 31 -7.41 5.84 -4.98
C ILE A 31 -7.18 5.83 -3.47
N ASP A 32 -6.26 4.99 -3.00
CA ASP A 32 -5.95 4.88 -1.57
C ASP A 32 -5.44 6.23 -1.02
N LEU A 33 -4.58 6.94 -1.76
CA LEU A 33 -4.05 8.25 -1.39
C LEU A 33 -5.17 9.28 -1.20
N VAL A 34 -6.08 9.39 -2.17
CA VAL A 34 -7.23 10.32 -2.11
C VAL A 34 -8.12 9.98 -0.92
N LEU A 35 -8.40 8.70 -0.68
CA LEU A 35 -9.21 8.25 0.46
C LEU A 35 -8.57 8.64 1.80
N HIS A 36 -7.26 8.43 1.96
CA HIS A 36 -6.58 8.82 3.20
C HIS A 36 -6.60 10.34 3.41
N ILE A 37 -6.41 11.13 2.34
CA ILE A 37 -6.46 12.60 2.42
C ILE A 37 -7.87 13.05 2.82
N ALA A 38 -8.91 12.44 2.24
CA ALA A 38 -10.29 12.73 2.59
C ALA A 38 -10.57 12.48 4.07
N VAL A 39 -10.05 11.39 4.66
CA VAL A 39 -10.17 11.14 6.11
C VAL A 39 -9.50 12.24 6.94
N GLY A 40 -8.29 12.69 6.55
CA GLY A 40 -7.62 13.80 7.21
C GLY A 40 -8.41 15.12 7.12
N VAL A 41 -8.94 15.44 5.93
CA VAL A 41 -9.76 16.65 5.72
C VAL A 41 -11.04 16.61 6.56
N VAL A 42 -11.73 15.47 6.60
CA VAL A 42 -12.91 15.29 7.47
C VAL A 42 -12.54 15.49 8.93
N GLY A 43 -11.42 14.91 9.39
CA GLY A 43 -10.93 15.10 10.76
C GLY A 43 -10.66 16.58 11.08
N MET A 44 -10.02 17.30 10.16
CA MET A 44 -9.79 18.75 10.30
C MET A 44 -11.09 19.55 10.38
N ILE A 45 -12.06 19.28 9.49
CA ILE A 45 -13.37 19.95 9.49
C ILE A 45 -14.08 19.72 10.83
N VAL A 46 -14.12 18.48 11.31
CA VAL A 46 -14.72 18.15 12.61
C VAL A 46 -14.02 18.88 13.75
N CYS A 47 -12.69 18.99 13.75
CA CYS A 47 -11.96 19.71 14.79
C CYS A 47 -12.22 21.23 14.77
N LEU A 48 -12.47 21.84 13.61
CA LEU A 48 -12.82 23.26 13.51
C LEU A 48 -14.13 23.59 14.25
N ASP A 49 -15.06 22.63 14.30
CA ASP A 49 -16.35 22.78 14.98
C ASP A 49 -16.28 22.53 16.50
N ILE A 50 -15.12 22.17 17.05
CA ILE A 50 -14.92 21.87 18.47
C ILE A 50 -14.04 22.97 19.10
N PRO A 51 -14.61 23.92 19.88
CA PRO A 51 -13.86 25.06 20.41
C PRO A 51 -12.61 24.71 21.23
N ALA A 52 -12.62 23.56 21.90
CA ALA A 52 -11.48 23.12 22.72
C ALA A 52 -10.24 22.70 21.90
N VAL A 53 -10.40 22.38 20.61
CA VAL A 53 -9.32 21.87 19.74
C VAL A 53 -9.22 22.57 18.40
N SER A 54 -10.04 23.61 18.14
CA SER A 54 -10.10 24.32 16.85
C SER A 54 -8.76 24.89 16.42
N ASP A 55 -7.97 25.44 17.35
CA ASP A 55 -6.64 25.99 17.08
C ASP A 55 -5.65 24.91 16.60
N TRP A 56 -5.91 23.65 16.93
CA TRP A 56 -5.11 22.49 16.56
C TRP A 56 -5.71 21.72 15.36
N ALA A 57 -6.84 22.15 14.82
CA ALA A 57 -7.54 21.46 13.73
C ALA A 57 -6.64 21.17 12.51
N PRO A 58 -5.71 22.05 12.08
CA PRO A 58 -4.80 21.75 10.97
C PRO A 58 -3.93 20.50 11.20
N LEU A 59 -3.64 20.12 12.45
CA LEU A 59 -2.90 18.89 12.76
C LEU A 59 -3.72 17.62 12.53
N ALA A 60 -5.06 17.70 12.56
CA ALA A 60 -5.93 16.56 12.32
C ALA A 60 -5.83 16.04 10.88
N LEU A 61 -5.44 16.88 9.92
CA LEU A 61 -5.22 16.46 8.53
C LEU A 61 -4.06 15.46 8.40
N PRO A 62 -2.80 15.81 8.75
CA PRO A 62 -1.69 14.85 8.65
C PRO A 62 -1.88 13.66 9.59
N ILE A 63 -2.43 13.85 10.79
CA ILE A 63 -2.70 12.75 11.73
C ILE A 63 -3.72 11.78 11.15
N GLY A 64 -4.86 12.29 10.67
CA GLY A 64 -5.93 11.48 10.09
C GLY A 64 -5.47 10.76 8.82
N TRP A 65 -4.69 11.42 7.97
CA TRP A 65 -4.08 10.81 6.79
C TRP A 65 -3.13 9.66 7.15
N ILE A 66 -2.22 9.86 8.13
CA ILE A 66 -1.29 8.83 8.59
C ILE A 66 -2.05 7.64 9.19
N LEU A 67 -3.02 7.89 10.07
CA LEU A 67 -3.81 6.84 10.73
C LEU A 67 -4.64 6.05 9.72
N ALA A 68 -5.31 6.72 8.78
CA ALA A 68 -6.05 6.06 7.71
C ALA A 68 -5.14 5.17 6.85
N SER A 69 -3.98 5.71 6.45
CA SER A 69 -2.96 4.98 5.69
C SER A 69 -2.46 3.73 6.42
N LEU A 70 -2.13 3.86 7.72
CA LEU A 70 -1.68 2.74 8.55
C LEU A 70 -2.77 1.67 8.68
N LEU A 71 -3.98 2.06 9.07
CA LEU A 71 -5.10 1.13 9.25
C LEU A 71 -5.43 0.40 7.96
N GLN A 72 -5.47 1.11 6.83
CA GLN A 72 -5.80 0.51 5.54
C GLN A 72 -4.69 -0.42 5.04
N ARG A 73 -3.43 0.04 5.04
CA ARG A 73 -2.30 -0.71 4.45
C ARG A 73 -1.75 -1.82 5.33
N VAL A 74 -1.95 -1.75 6.65
CA VAL A 74 -1.46 -2.77 7.60
C VAL A 74 -2.61 -3.63 8.10
N VAL A 75 -3.67 -3.04 8.67
CA VAL A 75 -4.75 -3.80 9.32
C VAL A 75 -5.71 -4.36 8.29
N ALA A 76 -6.34 -3.52 7.47
CA ALA A 76 -7.31 -3.97 6.47
C ALA A 76 -6.64 -4.87 5.42
N GLN A 77 -5.44 -4.51 4.94
CA GLN A 77 -4.70 -5.36 4.01
C GLN A 77 -4.29 -6.71 4.62
N ARG A 78 -4.06 -6.81 5.93
CA ARG A 78 -3.79 -8.10 6.59
C ARG A 78 -5.02 -9.00 6.65
N ILE A 79 -6.20 -8.42 6.91
CA ILE A 79 -7.46 -9.13 7.11
C ILE A 79 -8.08 -9.52 5.77
N PHE A 80 -8.15 -8.57 4.83
CA PHE A 80 -8.85 -8.73 3.55
C PHE A 80 -7.91 -9.05 2.38
N HIS A 81 -6.60 -9.08 2.64
CA HIS A 81 -5.55 -9.30 1.62
C HIS A 81 -5.53 -8.23 0.52
N THR A 82 -6.12 -7.07 0.80
CA THR A 82 -6.24 -5.97 -0.17
C THR A 82 -6.55 -4.64 0.53
N THR A 83 -6.27 -3.53 -0.15
CA THR A 83 -6.76 -2.19 0.19
C THR A 83 -7.92 -1.83 -0.73
N VAL A 84 -8.64 -0.74 -0.46
CA VAL A 84 -9.79 -0.33 -1.28
C VAL A 84 -9.38 -0.15 -2.75
N GLY A 85 -8.32 0.61 -3.03
CA GLY A 85 -7.83 0.82 -4.39
C GLY A 85 -7.44 -0.49 -5.08
N LYS A 86 -6.75 -1.38 -4.35
CA LYS A 86 -6.32 -2.69 -4.89
C LYS A 86 -7.50 -3.62 -5.16
N ALA A 87 -8.53 -3.60 -4.32
CA ALA A 87 -9.76 -4.33 -4.52
C ALA A 87 -10.47 -3.89 -5.80
N LEU A 88 -10.59 -2.56 -6.01
CA LEU A 88 -11.23 -1.97 -7.18
C LEU A 88 -10.45 -2.25 -8.48
N THR A 89 -9.12 -2.32 -8.44
CA THR A 89 -8.30 -2.58 -9.64
C THR A 89 -7.96 -4.04 -9.88
N GLY A 90 -8.36 -4.94 -8.96
CA GLY A 90 -8.17 -6.38 -9.06
C GLY A 90 -6.73 -6.83 -8.84
N VAL A 91 -5.97 -6.10 -8.03
CA VAL A 91 -4.61 -6.47 -7.61
C VAL A 91 -4.59 -6.80 -6.11
N CYS A 92 -3.56 -7.51 -5.68
CA CYS A 92 -3.30 -7.81 -4.28
C CYS A 92 -1.79 -7.82 -4.04
N VAL A 93 -1.40 -7.99 -2.78
CA VAL A 93 0.01 -8.05 -2.37
C VAL A 93 0.33 -9.44 -1.86
N ILE A 94 1.46 -9.98 -2.29
CA ILE A 94 2.02 -11.25 -1.83
C ILE A 94 3.42 -11.02 -1.24
N ARG A 95 3.87 -11.96 -0.42
CA ARG A 95 5.25 -12.00 0.07
C ARG A 95 6.15 -12.63 -1.00
N PRO A 96 7.30 -12.01 -1.33
CA PRO A 96 8.16 -12.49 -2.42
C PRO A 96 8.81 -13.84 -2.13
N SER A 97 9.08 -14.18 -0.86
CA SER A 97 9.79 -15.41 -0.51
C SER A 97 8.99 -16.70 -0.74
N ASP A 98 7.66 -16.64 -0.66
CA ASP A 98 6.80 -17.83 -0.66
C ASP A 98 5.47 -17.65 -1.42
N GLY A 99 5.23 -16.46 -1.99
CA GLY A 99 3.98 -16.11 -2.67
C GLY A 99 2.75 -16.03 -1.76
N GLN A 100 2.91 -16.20 -0.45
CA GLN A 100 1.81 -16.21 0.51
C GLN A 100 1.35 -14.79 0.86
N TRP A 101 0.25 -14.70 1.59
CA TRP A 101 -0.22 -13.41 2.11
C TRP A 101 0.82 -12.77 3.07
N PRO A 102 1.04 -11.44 2.96
CA PRO A 102 1.94 -10.73 3.87
C PRO A 102 1.50 -10.83 5.33
N THR A 103 2.47 -10.97 6.23
CA THR A 103 2.23 -10.87 7.68
C THR A 103 2.04 -9.42 8.11
N THR A 104 1.43 -9.19 9.27
CA THR A 104 1.29 -7.84 9.84
C THR A 104 2.64 -7.16 10.02
N GLY A 105 3.66 -7.91 10.48
CA GLY A 105 5.03 -7.39 10.64
C GLY A 105 5.66 -7.01 9.30
N CYS A 106 5.44 -7.80 8.25
CA CYS A 106 5.89 -7.46 6.89
C CYS A 106 5.23 -6.16 6.40
N LEU A 107 3.91 -6.05 6.51
CA LEU A 107 3.17 -4.85 6.11
C LEU A 107 3.60 -3.61 6.90
N LEU A 108 3.77 -3.74 8.21
CA LEU A 108 4.20 -2.64 9.07
C LEU A 108 5.64 -2.19 8.76
N LYS A 109 6.57 -3.14 8.57
CA LYS A 109 7.95 -2.85 8.16
C LYS A 109 7.96 -2.00 6.89
N TRP A 110 7.25 -2.44 5.86
CA TRP A 110 7.24 -1.75 4.57
C TRP A 110 6.42 -0.47 4.56
N TRP A 111 5.42 -0.35 5.44
CA TRP A 111 4.74 0.92 5.70
C TRP A 111 5.69 1.94 6.35
N LEU A 112 6.49 1.53 7.34
CA LEU A 112 7.47 2.39 8.00
C LEU A 112 8.55 2.85 7.04
N ILE A 113 9.13 1.93 6.25
CA ILE A 113 10.14 2.26 5.22
C ILE A 113 9.56 3.30 4.26
N GLY A 114 8.38 3.04 3.68
CA GLY A 114 7.76 4.00 2.76
C GLY A 114 7.37 5.34 3.42
N ALA A 115 7.04 5.35 4.71
CA ALA A 115 6.78 6.59 5.44
C ALA A 115 8.07 7.42 5.61
N PHE A 116 9.20 6.78 5.92
CA PHE A 116 10.50 7.44 6.01
C PHE A 116 11.01 7.90 4.64
N ASP A 117 10.74 7.17 3.55
CA ASP A 117 11.10 7.60 2.19
C ASP A 117 10.33 8.87 1.78
N VAL A 118 9.05 8.97 2.15
CA VAL A 118 8.26 10.20 1.93
C VAL A 118 8.79 11.37 2.78
N VAL A 119 9.26 11.10 4.01
CA VAL A 119 9.87 12.12 4.88
C VAL A 119 11.28 12.51 4.39
N GLY A 120 12.00 11.61 3.75
CA GLY A 120 13.35 11.80 3.26
C GLY A 120 13.44 12.49 1.90
N THR A 121 12.33 12.65 1.15
CA THR A 121 12.47 12.98 -0.28
C THR A 121 11.29 13.71 -0.96
N PHE A 122 11.46 15.03 -1.12
CA PHE A 122 10.98 15.81 -2.30
C PHE A 122 12.08 15.92 -3.39
N THR A 123 13.13 15.10 -3.30
CA THR A 123 14.34 15.12 -4.15
C THR A 123 14.76 13.71 -4.56
N ASP A 124 14.12 13.14 -5.59
CA ASP A 124 14.35 11.79 -6.16
C ASP A 124 13.80 10.56 -5.38
N SER A 125 12.48 10.48 -5.16
CA SER A 125 11.92 9.27 -4.52
C SER A 125 11.83 8.09 -5.51
N THR A 126 12.65 7.08 -5.26
CA THR A 126 12.64 5.74 -5.85
C THR A 126 11.39 4.95 -5.42
N TRP A 127 10.19 5.50 -5.61
CA TRP A 127 8.91 4.84 -5.32
C TRP A 127 8.59 3.65 -6.28
N LEU A 128 9.64 3.11 -6.91
CA LEU A 128 9.75 1.92 -7.75
C LEU A 128 11.04 1.13 -7.41
N GLY A 129 11.57 1.30 -6.20
CA GLY A 129 12.71 0.55 -5.70
C GLY A 129 12.28 -0.87 -5.43
N ASP A 130 12.68 -1.79 -6.31
CA ASP A 130 12.70 -3.22 -6.06
C ASP A 130 13.70 -3.50 -4.93
N TYR A 131 13.30 -3.18 -3.70
CA TYR A 131 14.07 -3.57 -2.54
C TYR A 131 13.96 -5.08 -2.40
N ASP A 132 15.09 -5.72 -2.07
CA ASP A 132 15.13 -7.13 -1.70
C ASP A 132 14.06 -7.42 -0.64
N ASP A 133 13.25 -8.43 -0.89
CA ASP A 133 12.10 -8.85 -0.07
C ASP A 133 10.92 -7.87 0.07
N SER A 134 10.80 -6.88 -0.82
CA SER A 134 9.60 -6.02 -0.85
C SER A 134 8.35 -6.79 -1.29
N PRO A 135 7.16 -6.48 -0.71
CA PRO A 135 5.95 -7.22 -1.03
C PRO A 135 5.56 -6.96 -2.49
N ALA A 136 5.42 -8.02 -3.28
CA ALA A 136 5.09 -7.90 -4.67
C ALA A 136 3.60 -7.66 -4.86
N VAL A 137 3.25 -6.71 -5.74
CA VAL A 137 1.86 -6.54 -6.19
C VAL A 137 1.64 -7.49 -7.36
N VAL A 138 0.59 -8.30 -7.30
CA VAL A 138 0.18 -9.22 -8.37
C VAL A 138 -1.30 -9.09 -8.66
N ARG A 139 -1.75 -9.65 -9.78
CA ARG A 139 -3.17 -9.71 -10.10
C ARG A 139 -3.84 -10.78 -9.26
N ARG A 140 -4.95 -10.43 -8.61
CA ARG A 140 -5.62 -11.33 -7.67
C ARG A 140 -6.07 -12.65 -8.32
N ARG A 141 -6.41 -12.61 -9.61
CA ARG A 141 -6.81 -13.80 -10.39
C ARG A 141 -5.65 -14.77 -10.67
N ASP A 142 -4.41 -14.29 -10.59
CA ASP A 142 -3.21 -15.08 -10.88
C ASP A 142 -2.71 -15.80 -9.61
N VAL A 143 -3.31 -15.50 -8.45
CA VAL A 143 -2.95 -16.08 -7.15
C VAL A 143 -3.70 -17.39 -6.95
N THR A 144 -2.98 -18.49 -6.84
CA THR A 144 -3.52 -19.86 -6.66
C THR A 144 -3.42 -20.36 -5.23
N LEU A 145 -3.47 -19.44 -4.26
CA LEU A 145 -3.42 -19.80 -2.84
C LEU A 145 -4.70 -20.57 -2.42
N PRO A 146 -4.58 -21.57 -1.52
CA PRO A 146 -5.74 -22.24 -0.92
C PRO A 146 -6.60 -21.28 -0.08
#